data_AF-A0A1Y4FJU0-F1
#
_entry.id   AF-A0A1Y4FJU0-F1
#
_cell.length_a   1.000
_cell.length_b   1.000
_cell.length_c   1.000
_cell.angle_alpha   90.00
_cell.angle_beta   90.00
_cell.angle_gamma   90.00
#
_symmetry.space_group_name_H-M   'P 1'
#
loop_
_entity.id
_entity.type
_entity.pdbx_description
1 polymer ?
#
loop_
_entity_poly.entity_id
_entity_poly.type
_entity_poly.pdbx_seq_one_letter_code
_entity_poly.pdbx_strand_id
1 'polypeptide(L)'
;MYTIAEFTSRWQRLHHPSMNVDGDVVFFYEIYVRLHRLAEQYAAGFDEQFILSLLLYTENTIAVGLDGVYEYRYRSVGDVVFRWCESLDMGADATSQVDSLVSEAVSRAGCSALRQWMTECVLSGDFSRISGMMAWFPCEDPVMWHIFPDLRFREVMFRRLTGDWQTARQMLWADLAFNWRDKRGYSLADTLSKQFRYEVSFAEGKEKDRLKEAAESLDAIRSERLDTYTVIGRKDGRTLTLLHRDGREFRDVIFPAPVSENVQSRPLAAQLVTYNDKTYINGSAVWLNKEALPVWNGETNWSDILKKEQDAAKLTFFTTMFGKRLSLYEDLYTVPEDPEEACYADMGIYFDEPNIFDFLGCMKPEN
;
A
#
# COMPACT_ATOMS: atom_id res chain seq x y z
N MET A 1 22.05 -19.60 -4.68
CA MET A 1 20.87 -20.31 -5.20
C MET A 1 20.28 -21.26 -4.17
N TYR A 2 19.00 -21.10 -3.85
CA TYR A 2 18.22 -21.98 -2.98
C TYR A 2 17.74 -23.24 -3.69
N THR A 3 17.69 -24.34 -2.94
CA THR A 3 16.86 -25.50 -3.30
C THR A 3 15.38 -25.14 -3.24
N ILE A 4 14.50 -25.92 -3.89
CA ILE A 4 13.05 -25.66 -3.85
C ILE A 4 12.48 -25.65 -2.42
N ALA A 5 13.00 -26.49 -1.52
CA ALA A 5 12.57 -26.54 -0.12
C ALA A 5 12.99 -25.28 0.66
N GLU A 6 14.23 -24.82 0.45
CA GLU A 6 14.71 -23.57 1.04
C GLU A 6 13.96 -22.36 0.49
N PHE A 7 13.75 -22.32 -0.83
CA PHE A 7 12.97 -21.29 -1.50
C PHE A 7 11.55 -21.24 -0.93
N THR A 8 10.84 -22.36 -0.86
CA THR A 8 9.47 -22.44 -0.31
C THR A 8 9.41 -21.87 1.10
N SER A 9 10.35 -22.25 1.97
CA SER A 9 10.43 -21.76 3.34
C SER A 9 10.70 -20.25 3.41
N ARG A 10 11.53 -19.71 2.50
CA ARG A 10 11.81 -18.28 2.41
C ARG A 10 10.63 -17.50 1.84
N TRP A 11 10.04 -18.01 0.75
CA TRP A 11 8.88 -17.44 0.08
C TRP A 11 7.69 -17.30 1.03
N GLN A 12 7.39 -18.33 1.81
CA GLN A 12 6.33 -18.27 2.82
C GLN A 12 6.61 -17.25 3.94
N ARG A 13 7.89 -16.95 4.26
CA ARG A 13 8.26 -15.96 5.30
C ARG A 13 8.14 -14.52 4.82
N LEU A 14 8.19 -14.28 3.52
CA LEU A 14 7.96 -12.95 2.94
C LEU A 14 6.46 -12.58 2.94
N HIS A 15 5.60 -13.59 3.05
CA HIS A 15 4.16 -13.43 3.03
C HIS A 15 3.55 -13.37 4.41
N HIS A 16 2.34 -12.81 4.49
CA HIS A 16 1.56 -12.82 5.72
C HIS A 16 1.33 -14.28 6.20
N PRO A 17 1.43 -14.59 7.51
CA PRO A 17 1.33 -15.98 8.01
C PRO A 17 0.03 -16.72 7.69
N SER A 18 -1.04 -16.01 7.34
CA SER A 18 -2.31 -16.60 6.91
C SER A 18 -2.43 -16.84 5.40
N MET A 19 -1.46 -16.37 4.61
CA MET A 19 -1.39 -16.62 3.17
C MET A 19 -0.68 -17.94 2.93
N ASN A 20 -1.27 -18.80 2.11
CA ASN A 20 -0.67 -20.05 1.68
C ASN A 20 -0.10 -19.90 0.27
N VAL A 21 1.22 -20.05 0.14
CA VAL A 21 1.94 -19.93 -1.14
C VAL A 21 2.07 -21.25 -1.91
N ASP A 22 1.60 -22.38 -1.36
CA ASP A 22 1.78 -23.71 -1.97
C ASP A 22 1.16 -23.81 -3.38
N GLY A 23 0.15 -22.97 -3.66
CA GLY A 23 -0.57 -22.97 -4.94
C GLY A 23 0.27 -22.52 -6.15
N ASP A 24 1.28 -21.70 -5.94
CA ASP A 24 2.10 -21.09 -7.00
C ASP A 24 3.61 -21.08 -6.71
N VAL A 25 4.06 -21.63 -5.57
CA VAL A 25 5.49 -21.67 -5.21
C VAL A 25 6.39 -22.32 -6.27
N VAL A 26 5.90 -23.36 -6.97
CA VAL A 26 6.66 -24.04 -8.04
C VAL A 26 6.88 -23.09 -9.22
N PHE A 27 5.86 -22.29 -9.55
CA PHE A 27 5.92 -21.31 -10.63
C PHE A 27 6.93 -20.19 -10.28
N PHE A 28 6.85 -19.62 -9.08
CA PHE A 28 7.82 -18.61 -8.65
C PHE A 28 9.23 -19.17 -8.46
N TYR A 29 9.38 -20.44 -8.12
CA TYR A 29 10.69 -21.08 -8.07
C TYR A 29 11.34 -21.21 -9.46
N GLU A 30 10.55 -21.47 -10.51
CA GLU A 30 11.07 -21.49 -11.89
C GLU A 30 11.61 -20.11 -12.29
N ILE A 31 10.86 -19.05 -12.00
CA ILE A 31 11.26 -17.67 -12.26
C ILE A 31 12.52 -17.34 -11.44
N TYR A 32 12.54 -17.69 -10.16
CA TYR A 32 13.69 -17.53 -9.28
C TYR A 32 14.95 -18.14 -9.88
N VAL A 33 14.90 -19.39 -10.35
CA VAL A 33 16.05 -20.06 -10.97
C VAL A 33 16.53 -19.35 -12.23
N ARG A 34 15.60 -18.85 -13.07
CA ARG A 34 15.93 -18.10 -14.28
C ARG A 34 16.56 -16.74 -13.96
N LEU A 35 15.99 -15.99 -13.02
CA LEU A 35 16.53 -14.72 -12.53
C LEU A 35 17.92 -14.90 -11.90
N HIS A 36 18.09 -15.95 -11.09
CA HIS A 36 19.38 -16.24 -10.46
C HIS A 36 20.47 -16.51 -11.49
N ARG A 37 20.16 -17.25 -12.57
CA ARG A 37 21.13 -17.50 -13.65
C ARG A 37 21.48 -16.21 -14.40
N LEU A 38 20.51 -15.35 -14.67
CA LEU A 38 20.76 -14.04 -15.29
C LEU A 38 21.65 -13.18 -14.38
N ALA A 39 21.37 -13.17 -13.08
CA ALA A 39 22.18 -12.45 -12.10
C ALA A 39 23.61 -12.99 -12.01
N GLU A 40 23.81 -14.32 -11.95
CA GLU A 40 25.14 -14.93 -11.97
C GLU A 40 25.93 -14.62 -13.23
N GLN A 41 25.24 -14.49 -14.37
CA GLN A 41 25.89 -14.25 -15.65
C GLN A 41 26.27 -12.79 -15.86
N TYR A 42 25.43 -11.85 -15.42
CA TYR A 42 25.52 -10.45 -15.83
C TYR A 42 25.76 -9.46 -14.70
N ALA A 43 25.46 -9.80 -13.44
CA ALA A 43 25.67 -8.89 -12.33
C ALA A 43 27.13 -8.90 -11.87
N ALA A 44 27.63 -7.75 -11.39
CA ALA A 44 28.93 -7.68 -10.72
C ALA A 44 28.93 -8.43 -9.37
N GLY A 45 27.76 -8.59 -8.76
CA GLY A 45 27.50 -9.33 -7.54
C GLY A 45 26.08 -9.04 -7.03
N PHE A 46 25.46 -9.97 -6.31
CA PHE A 46 24.10 -9.79 -5.82
C PHE A 46 23.84 -10.57 -4.51
N ASP A 47 22.85 -10.11 -3.76
CA ASP A 47 22.26 -10.84 -2.63
C ASP A 47 20.93 -11.49 -3.07
N GLU A 48 20.60 -12.64 -2.49
CA GLU A 48 19.35 -13.37 -2.76
C GLU A 48 18.12 -12.50 -2.51
N GLN A 49 18.20 -11.56 -1.55
CA GLN A 49 17.11 -10.64 -1.26
C GLN A 49 16.72 -9.76 -2.45
N PHE A 50 17.66 -9.42 -3.34
CA PHE A 50 17.34 -8.68 -4.57
C PHE A 50 16.50 -9.53 -5.53
N ILE A 51 16.83 -10.81 -5.71
CA ILE A 51 16.01 -11.68 -6.57
C ILE A 51 14.61 -11.82 -5.98
N LEU A 52 14.52 -12.02 -4.66
CA LEU A 52 13.24 -12.13 -3.97
C LEU A 52 12.39 -10.85 -4.08
N SER A 53 12.99 -9.66 -4.07
CA SER A 53 12.23 -8.41 -4.24
C SER A 53 11.61 -8.29 -5.63
N LEU A 54 12.32 -8.71 -6.68
CA LEU A 54 11.75 -8.70 -8.04
C LEU A 54 10.65 -9.76 -8.20
N LEU A 55 10.76 -10.90 -7.51
CA LEU A 55 9.70 -11.91 -7.49
C LEU A 55 8.43 -11.40 -6.79
N LEU A 56 8.56 -10.68 -5.66
CA LEU A 56 7.41 -10.05 -4.99
C LEU A 56 6.72 -9.02 -5.89
N TYR A 57 7.48 -8.17 -6.57
CA TYR A 57 6.95 -7.25 -7.58
C TYR A 57 6.21 -7.99 -8.71
N THR A 58 6.79 -9.09 -9.20
CA THR A 58 6.18 -9.92 -10.24
C THR A 58 4.88 -10.56 -9.74
N GLU A 59 4.84 -11.05 -8.51
CA GLU A 59 3.62 -11.62 -7.90
C GLU A 59 2.52 -10.59 -7.71
N ASN A 60 2.86 -9.39 -7.22
CA ASN A 60 1.91 -8.28 -7.10
C ASN A 60 1.34 -7.91 -8.48
N THR A 61 2.22 -7.80 -9.49
CA THR A 61 1.83 -7.54 -10.88
C THR A 61 0.85 -8.60 -11.42
N ILE A 62 1.12 -9.88 -11.16
CA ILE A 62 0.25 -11.01 -11.51
C ILE A 62 -1.08 -10.97 -10.73
N ALA A 63 -1.03 -10.61 -9.45
CA ALA A 63 -2.17 -10.69 -8.56
C ALA A 63 -3.20 -9.60 -8.88
N VAL A 64 -2.78 -8.35 -8.82
CA VAL A 64 -3.66 -7.18 -8.85
C VAL A 64 -3.00 -5.96 -9.49
N GLY A 65 -1.75 -6.02 -9.96
CA GLY A 65 -1.11 -4.89 -10.63
C GLY A 65 -0.99 -3.62 -9.79
N LEU A 66 -0.96 -3.73 -8.45
CA LEU A 66 -0.92 -2.56 -7.55
C LEU A 66 0.35 -1.75 -7.78
N ASP A 67 1.48 -2.43 -7.93
CA ASP A 67 2.78 -1.78 -8.11
C ASP A 67 2.82 -0.95 -9.39
N GLY A 68 2.29 -1.49 -10.50
CA GLY A 68 2.19 -0.77 -11.77
C GLY A 68 1.41 0.55 -11.67
N VAL A 69 0.36 0.61 -10.84
CA VAL A 69 -0.37 1.88 -10.60
C VAL A 69 0.55 2.94 -10.02
N TYR A 70 1.39 2.56 -9.06
CA TYR A 70 2.30 3.49 -8.40
C TYR A 70 3.55 3.77 -9.23
N GLU A 71 4.02 2.78 -9.98
CA GLU A 71 5.10 2.89 -10.95
C GLU A 71 4.83 3.99 -11.98
N TYR A 72 3.64 3.97 -12.58
CA TYR A 72 3.21 4.99 -13.53
C TYR A 72 2.98 6.34 -12.85
N ARG A 73 2.28 6.35 -11.71
CA ARG A 73 1.89 7.59 -11.04
C ARG A 73 3.06 8.34 -10.40
N TYR A 74 4.13 7.66 -9.98
CA TYR A 74 5.21 8.26 -9.21
C TYR A 74 6.54 8.12 -9.94
N ARG A 75 7.12 9.26 -10.33
CA ARG A 75 8.43 9.29 -11.00
C ARG A 75 9.54 8.80 -10.07
N SER A 76 9.36 8.91 -8.76
CA SER A 76 10.27 8.41 -7.74
C SER A 76 10.35 6.89 -7.72
N VAL A 77 9.32 6.18 -8.18
CA VAL A 77 9.31 4.73 -8.35
C VAL A 77 10.04 4.37 -9.64
N GLY A 78 9.62 4.94 -10.77
CA GLY A 78 10.19 4.66 -12.10
C GLY A 78 10.13 3.19 -12.49
N ASP A 79 10.75 2.81 -13.60
CA ASP A 79 10.76 1.42 -14.06
C ASP A 79 11.47 0.51 -13.04
N VAL A 80 10.68 -0.35 -12.37
CA VAL A 80 11.15 -1.19 -11.27
C VAL A 80 12.14 -2.25 -11.76
N VAL A 81 11.88 -2.85 -12.92
CA VAL A 81 12.75 -3.87 -13.52
C VAL A 81 14.08 -3.24 -13.93
N PHE A 82 14.02 -2.10 -14.59
CA PHE A 82 15.21 -1.36 -15.00
C PHE A 82 16.06 -0.96 -13.79
N ARG A 83 15.45 -0.37 -12.76
CA ARG A 83 16.18 0.01 -11.53
C ARG A 83 16.77 -1.18 -10.80
N TRP A 84 16.05 -2.30 -10.79
CA TRP A 84 16.58 -3.54 -10.25
C TRP A 84 17.84 -3.98 -11.00
N CYS A 85 17.81 -3.98 -12.34
CA CYS A 85 18.99 -4.29 -13.17
C CYS A 85 20.14 -3.27 -12.98
N GLU A 86 19.83 -1.98 -12.94
CA GLU A 86 20.80 -0.89 -12.70
C GLU A 86 21.50 -1.07 -11.35
N SER A 87 20.76 -1.45 -10.30
CA SER A 87 21.32 -1.70 -8.97
C SER A 87 22.33 -2.87 -8.93
N LEU A 88 22.27 -3.75 -9.93
CA LEU A 88 23.15 -4.91 -10.11
C LEU A 88 24.24 -4.68 -11.18
N ASP A 89 24.35 -3.45 -11.70
CA ASP A 89 25.28 -3.06 -12.78
C ASP A 89 25.09 -3.90 -14.06
N MET A 90 23.85 -4.28 -14.34
CA MET A 90 23.51 -5.05 -15.55
C MET A 90 23.40 -4.14 -16.78
N GLY A 91 23.98 -4.57 -17.89
CA GLY A 91 23.85 -3.89 -19.18
C GLY A 91 22.48 -4.08 -19.84
N ALA A 92 22.19 -3.27 -20.87
CA ALA A 92 20.89 -3.23 -21.55
C ALA A 92 20.40 -4.59 -22.10
N ASP A 93 21.29 -5.43 -22.59
CA ASP A 93 20.95 -6.78 -23.08
C ASP A 93 20.46 -7.70 -21.95
N ALA A 94 21.04 -7.58 -20.76
CA ALA A 94 20.61 -8.32 -19.58
C ALA A 94 19.29 -7.77 -19.04
N THR A 95 19.15 -6.43 -18.99
CA THR A 95 17.89 -5.78 -18.62
C THR A 95 16.74 -6.22 -19.51
N SER A 96 16.94 -6.28 -20.83
CA SER A 96 15.92 -6.75 -21.77
C SER A 96 15.53 -8.21 -21.55
N GLN A 97 16.48 -9.06 -21.14
CA GLN A 97 16.19 -10.47 -20.81
C GLN A 97 15.39 -10.60 -19.51
N VAL A 98 15.71 -9.77 -18.50
CA VAL A 98 14.97 -9.75 -17.23
C VAL A 98 13.55 -9.22 -17.46
N ASP A 99 13.38 -8.13 -18.19
CA ASP A 99 12.08 -7.58 -18.58
C ASP A 99 11.24 -8.60 -19.34
N SER A 100 11.82 -9.26 -20.35
CA SER A 100 11.14 -10.32 -21.08
C SER A 100 10.74 -11.49 -20.18
N LEU A 101 11.55 -11.84 -19.18
CA LEU A 101 11.24 -12.91 -18.24
C LEU A 101 10.06 -12.54 -17.33
N VAL A 102 10.05 -11.32 -16.80
CA VAL A 102 8.96 -10.81 -15.96
C VAL A 102 7.67 -10.72 -16.77
N SER A 103 7.73 -10.12 -17.98
CA SER A 103 6.59 -10.03 -18.89
C SER A 103 6.05 -11.42 -19.29
N GLU A 104 6.93 -12.39 -19.57
CA GLU A 104 6.53 -13.77 -19.84
C GLU A 104 5.81 -14.38 -18.64
N ALA A 105 6.36 -14.22 -17.43
CA ALA A 105 5.75 -14.71 -16.20
C ALA A 105 4.34 -14.14 -15.99
N VAL A 106 4.19 -12.82 -16.12
CA VAL A 106 2.90 -12.13 -16.00
C VAL A 106 1.89 -12.70 -17.00
N SER A 107 2.29 -12.90 -18.26
CA SER A 107 1.41 -13.42 -19.30
C SER A 107 1.01 -14.89 -19.12
N ARG A 108 1.85 -15.70 -18.46
CA ARG A 108 1.66 -17.15 -18.30
C ARG A 108 0.98 -17.52 -16.98
N ALA A 109 0.84 -16.57 -16.05
CA ALA A 109 0.27 -16.84 -14.74
C ALA A 109 -1.21 -17.26 -14.87
N GLY A 110 -1.52 -18.50 -14.49
CA GLY A 110 -2.89 -19.03 -14.51
C GLY A 110 -3.65 -18.86 -13.19
N CYS A 111 -2.95 -18.56 -12.10
CA CYS A 111 -3.49 -18.34 -10.76
C CYS A 111 -2.55 -17.47 -9.94
N SER A 112 -3.05 -16.91 -8.85
CA SER A 112 -2.27 -16.11 -7.89
C SER A 112 -2.75 -16.40 -6.46
N ALA A 113 -1.84 -16.94 -5.64
CA ALA A 113 -2.09 -17.15 -4.22
C ALA A 113 -2.35 -15.81 -3.51
N LEU A 114 -1.63 -14.75 -3.89
CA LEU A 114 -1.83 -13.41 -3.35
C LEU A 114 -3.24 -12.89 -3.66
N ARG A 115 -3.69 -12.92 -4.92
CA ARG A 115 -5.06 -12.49 -5.29
C ARG A 115 -6.12 -13.30 -4.56
N GLN A 116 -5.93 -14.61 -4.46
CA GLN A 116 -6.86 -15.49 -3.76
C GLN A 116 -6.93 -15.12 -2.27
N TRP A 117 -5.77 -14.98 -1.60
CA TRP A 117 -5.70 -14.61 -0.19
C TRP A 117 -6.34 -13.25 0.08
N MET A 118 -6.08 -12.24 -0.77
CA MET A 118 -6.70 -10.93 -0.64
C MET A 118 -8.22 -11.01 -0.77
N THR A 119 -8.70 -11.70 -1.81
CA THR A 119 -10.14 -11.91 -2.04
C THR A 119 -10.79 -12.63 -0.86
N GLU A 120 -10.14 -13.64 -0.29
CA GLU A 120 -10.64 -14.35 0.89
C GLU A 120 -10.64 -13.50 2.16
N CYS A 121 -9.64 -12.65 2.36
CA CYS A 121 -9.61 -11.71 3.48
C CYS A 121 -10.76 -10.69 3.37
N VAL A 122 -10.97 -10.11 2.20
CA VAL A 122 -12.06 -9.14 1.94
C VAL A 122 -13.45 -9.79 2.03
N LEU A 123 -13.63 -11.02 1.55
CA LEU A 123 -14.94 -11.68 1.57
C LEU A 123 -15.23 -12.42 2.90
N SER A 124 -14.25 -12.52 3.79
CA SER A 124 -14.45 -13.21 5.08
C SER A 124 -15.44 -12.50 6.01
N GLY A 125 -15.63 -11.19 5.84
CA GLY A 125 -16.37 -10.35 6.78
C GLY A 125 -15.70 -10.16 8.14
N ASP A 126 -14.48 -10.67 8.32
CA ASP A 126 -13.69 -10.54 9.54
C ASP A 126 -12.74 -9.34 9.43
N PHE A 127 -12.99 -8.32 10.26
CA PHE A 127 -12.17 -7.12 10.29
C PHE A 127 -10.70 -7.40 10.59
N SER A 128 -10.39 -8.42 11.40
CA SER A 128 -9.00 -8.76 11.71
C SER A 128 -8.23 -9.28 10.49
N ARG A 129 -8.90 -10.04 9.62
CA ARG A 129 -8.31 -10.55 8.38
C ARG A 129 -8.05 -9.45 7.37
N ILE A 130 -9.02 -8.58 7.12
CA ILE A 130 -8.83 -7.45 6.20
C ILE A 130 -7.85 -6.43 6.76
N SER A 131 -7.86 -6.15 8.07
CA SER A 131 -6.89 -5.24 8.70
C SER A 131 -5.46 -5.77 8.56
N GLY A 132 -5.24 -7.07 8.80
CA GLY A 132 -3.95 -7.71 8.59
C GLY A 132 -3.49 -7.67 7.12
N MET A 133 -4.40 -7.93 6.18
CA MET A 133 -4.12 -7.83 4.74
C MET A 133 -3.74 -6.40 4.33
N MET A 134 -4.55 -5.42 4.71
CA MET A 134 -4.31 -4.01 4.35
C MET A 134 -3.03 -3.46 4.99
N ALA A 135 -2.64 -3.94 6.16
CA ALA A 135 -1.39 -3.55 6.81
C ALA A 135 -0.15 -4.26 6.24
N TRP A 136 -0.31 -5.42 5.59
CA TRP A 136 0.80 -6.14 4.97
C TRP A 136 1.47 -5.31 3.85
N PHE A 137 0.68 -4.71 2.97
CA PHE A 137 1.18 -3.86 1.88
C PHE A 137 2.12 -2.73 2.35
N PRO A 138 1.70 -1.78 3.22
CA PRO A 138 2.59 -0.71 3.68
C PRO A 138 3.78 -1.22 4.52
N CYS A 139 3.73 -2.46 5.03
CA CYS A 139 4.86 -3.05 5.76
C CYS A 139 5.89 -3.69 4.83
N GLU A 140 5.43 -4.49 3.86
CA GLU A 140 6.27 -5.45 3.14
C GLU A 140 6.44 -5.10 1.65
N ASP A 141 5.57 -4.26 1.08
CA ASP A 141 5.62 -3.91 -0.35
C ASP A 141 6.73 -2.86 -0.63
N PRO A 142 7.80 -3.22 -1.36
CA PRO A 142 8.93 -2.32 -1.57
C PRO A 142 8.60 -1.09 -2.42
N VAL A 143 7.63 -1.20 -3.34
CA VAL A 143 7.23 -0.07 -4.21
C VAL A 143 6.52 0.98 -3.38
N MET A 144 5.65 0.56 -2.45
CA MET A 144 4.95 1.50 -1.57
C MET A 144 5.91 2.32 -0.67
N TRP A 145 7.05 1.77 -0.29
CA TRP A 145 8.05 2.52 0.50
C TRP A 145 8.62 3.74 -0.22
N HIS A 146 8.61 3.76 -1.56
CA HIS A 146 9.09 4.89 -2.36
C HIS A 146 8.08 6.04 -2.47
N ILE A 147 6.81 5.78 -2.15
CA ILE A 147 5.72 6.74 -2.29
C ILE A 147 5.21 7.25 -0.93
N PHE A 148 5.77 6.75 0.17
CA PHE A 148 5.46 7.26 1.50
C PHE A 148 6.23 8.54 1.80
N PRO A 149 5.62 9.47 2.56
CA PRO A 149 6.34 10.58 3.13
C PRO A 149 7.33 10.10 4.20
N ASP A 150 8.12 11.01 4.77
CA ASP A 150 8.99 10.70 5.89
C ASP A 150 8.18 10.29 7.14
N LEU A 151 8.01 8.97 7.30
CA LEU A 151 7.14 8.36 8.32
C LEU A 151 7.62 8.63 9.76
N ARG A 152 8.87 9.08 9.96
CA ARG A 152 9.42 9.38 11.29
C ARG A 152 8.59 10.43 12.03
N PHE A 153 7.97 11.37 11.31
CA PHE A 153 7.10 12.37 11.92
C PHE A 153 5.84 11.73 12.52
N ARG A 154 5.18 10.83 11.78
CA ARG A 154 4.03 10.05 12.29
C ARG A 154 4.42 9.14 13.43
N GLU A 155 5.54 8.43 13.30
CA GLU A 155 6.06 7.55 14.36
C GLU A 155 6.26 8.29 15.69
N VAL A 156 6.88 9.47 15.64
CA VAL A 156 7.09 10.31 16.84
C VAL A 156 5.76 10.78 17.41
N MET A 157 4.80 11.15 16.56
CA MET A 157 3.45 11.53 17.00
C MET A 157 2.75 10.36 17.71
N PHE A 158 2.70 9.18 17.09
CA PHE A 158 2.08 7.99 17.69
C PHE A 158 2.79 7.59 18.97
N ARG A 159 4.13 7.64 19.02
CA ARG A 159 4.90 7.35 20.24
C ARG A 159 4.56 8.29 21.39
N ARG A 160 4.37 9.59 21.13
CA ARG A 160 3.95 10.54 22.17
C ARG A 160 2.57 10.19 22.73
N LEU A 161 1.70 9.65 21.91
CA LEU A 161 0.36 9.23 22.31
C LEU A 161 0.38 7.91 23.09
N THR A 162 1.09 6.89 22.59
CA THR A 162 1.07 5.54 23.17
C THR A 162 2.01 5.37 24.35
N GLY A 163 3.11 6.13 24.40
CA GLY A 163 4.18 5.98 25.38
C GLY A 163 5.19 4.86 25.06
N ASP A 164 4.89 3.97 24.11
CA ASP A 164 5.76 2.87 23.70
C ASP A 164 5.84 2.72 22.17
N TRP A 165 6.97 2.17 21.71
CA TRP A 165 7.28 2.05 20.28
C TRP A 165 6.49 0.95 19.57
N GLN A 166 6.14 -0.13 20.27
CA GLN A 166 5.46 -1.27 19.64
C GLN A 166 4.04 -0.88 19.25
N THR A 167 3.29 -0.27 20.17
CA THR A 167 1.94 0.23 19.93
C THR A 167 1.96 1.38 18.91
N ALA A 168 2.97 2.27 18.98
CA ALA A 168 3.11 3.35 18.00
C ALA A 168 3.26 2.84 16.57
N ARG A 169 4.08 1.79 16.39
CA ARG A 169 4.28 1.15 15.08
C ARG A 169 3.02 0.46 14.59
N GLN A 170 2.26 -0.20 15.48
CA GLN A 170 0.94 -0.75 15.12
C GLN A 170 -0.04 0.33 14.65
N MET A 171 -0.07 1.49 15.32
CA MET A 171 -0.90 2.62 14.91
C MET A 171 -0.46 3.21 13.56
N LEU A 172 0.85 3.28 13.30
CA LEU A 172 1.38 3.73 12.01
C LEU A 172 0.90 2.84 10.87
N TRP A 173 1.07 1.51 10.98
CA TRP A 173 0.67 0.60 9.91
C TRP A 173 -0.84 0.58 9.71
N ALA A 174 -1.61 0.68 10.80
CA ALA A 174 -3.06 0.84 10.72
C ALA A 174 -3.47 2.14 10.01
N ASP A 175 -2.72 3.24 10.21
CA ASP A 175 -2.93 4.51 9.51
C ASP A 175 -2.58 4.39 8.02
N LEU A 176 -1.44 3.81 7.68
CA LEU A 176 -1.06 3.63 6.28
C LEU A 176 -2.02 2.68 5.53
N ALA A 177 -2.52 1.64 6.21
CA ALA A 177 -3.43 0.66 5.64
C ALA A 177 -4.78 1.25 5.18
N PHE A 178 -5.36 2.18 5.96
CA PHE A 178 -6.73 2.66 5.71
C PHE A 178 -6.83 4.17 5.48
N ASN A 179 -5.88 4.95 6.02
CA ASN A 179 -5.99 6.39 6.14
C ASN A 179 -5.00 7.16 5.26
N TRP A 180 -3.90 6.54 4.82
CA TRP A 180 -3.02 7.13 3.82
C TRP A 180 -3.75 7.31 2.49
N ARG A 181 -3.42 8.41 1.81
CA ARG A 181 -3.99 8.80 0.53
C ARG A 181 -2.82 9.11 -0.40
N ASP A 182 -2.89 8.60 -1.62
CA ASP A 182 -1.95 8.93 -2.67
C ASP A 182 -2.13 10.39 -3.14
N LYS A 183 -1.32 10.84 -4.10
CA LYS A 183 -1.38 12.23 -4.61
C LYS A 183 -2.68 12.57 -5.35
N ARG A 184 -3.49 11.55 -5.69
CA ARG A 184 -4.83 11.69 -6.27
C ARG A 184 -5.94 11.66 -5.21
N GLY A 185 -5.60 11.43 -3.94
CA GLY A 185 -6.56 11.30 -2.85
C GLY A 185 -7.18 9.90 -2.74
N TYR A 186 -6.67 8.89 -3.45
CA TYR A 186 -7.14 7.51 -3.30
C TYR A 186 -6.45 6.83 -2.13
N SER A 187 -7.23 6.10 -1.32
CA SER A 187 -6.70 5.18 -0.33
C SER A 187 -6.23 3.89 -0.99
N LEU A 188 -5.48 3.07 -0.23
CA LEU A 188 -5.13 1.72 -0.68
C LEU A 188 -6.38 0.88 -1.02
N ALA A 189 -7.47 1.01 -0.25
CA ALA A 189 -8.72 0.31 -0.51
C ALA A 189 -9.35 0.74 -1.85
N ASP A 190 -9.34 2.04 -2.15
CA ASP A 190 -9.85 2.58 -3.42
C ASP A 190 -9.04 2.04 -4.61
N THR A 191 -7.70 2.02 -4.48
CA THR A 191 -6.81 1.52 -5.54
C THR A 191 -6.99 0.02 -5.75
N LEU A 192 -7.01 -0.78 -4.68
CA LEU A 192 -7.25 -2.22 -4.75
C LEU A 192 -8.63 -2.53 -5.35
N SER A 193 -9.67 -1.78 -4.96
CA SER A 193 -11.01 -1.95 -5.55
C SER A 193 -11.00 -1.74 -7.08
N LYS A 194 -10.31 -0.70 -7.57
CA LYS A 194 -10.15 -0.46 -9.01
C LYS A 194 -9.37 -1.58 -9.69
N GLN A 195 -8.29 -2.05 -9.08
CA GLN A 195 -7.50 -3.15 -9.62
C GLN A 195 -8.30 -4.45 -9.69
N PHE A 196 -9.09 -4.77 -8.67
CA PHE A 196 -9.96 -5.95 -8.70
C PHE A 196 -10.98 -5.84 -9.84
N ARG A 197 -11.56 -4.66 -10.09
CA ARG A 197 -12.46 -4.42 -11.23
C ARG A 197 -11.76 -4.54 -12.57
N TYR A 198 -10.48 -4.18 -12.66
CA TYR A 198 -9.67 -4.40 -13.85
C TYR A 198 -9.49 -5.91 -14.09
N GLU A 199 -9.08 -6.66 -13.07
CA GLU A 199 -8.89 -8.12 -13.12
C GLU A 199 -10.17 -8.91 -13.47
N VAL A 200 -11.35 -8.40 -13.11
CA VAL A 200 -12.66 -8.96 -13.51
C VAL A 200 -12.82 -9.08 -15.04
N SER A 201 -12.07 -8.30 -15.82
CA SER A 201 -12.07 -8.37 -17.28
C SER A 201 -11.38 -9.62 -17.83
N PHE A 202 -10.48 -10.22 -17.05
CA PHE A 202 -9.67 -11.38 -17.41
C PHE A 202 -10.09 -12.66 -16.67
N ALA A 203 -10.84 -12.53 -15.57
CA ALA A 203 -11.35 -13.66 -14.80
C ALA A 203 -12.65 -14.25 -15.37
N GLU A 204 -12.85 -15.56 -15.15
CA GLU A 204 -14.04 -16.29 -15.55
C GLU A 204 -14.74 -16.97 -14.36
N GLY A 205 -16.02 -17.33 -14.56
CA GLY A 205 -16.80 -18.11 -13.59
C GLY A 205 -16.83 -17.52 -12.18
N LYS A 206 -16.59 -18.36 -11.18
CA LYS A 206 -16.67 -17.98 -9.76
C LYS A 206 -15.62 -16.97 -9.33
N GLU A 207 -14.45 -16.96 -9.96
CA GLU A 207 -13.39 -16.00 -9.61
C GLU A 207 -13.85 -14.58 -9.95
N LYS A 208 -14.44 -14.40 -11.13
CA LYS A 208 -15.01 -13.14 -11.57
C LYS A 208 -16.03 -12.57 -10.58
N ASP A 209 -16.96 -13.40 -10.12
CA ASP A 209 -18.00 -12.95 -9.18
C ASP A 209 -17.40 -12.55 -7.83
N ARG A 210 -16.44 -13.33 -7.33
CA ARG A 210 -15.74 -13.03 -6.06
C ARG A 210 -14.91 -11.74 -6.14
N LEU A 211 -14.24 -11.47 -7.26
CA LEU A 211 -13.48 -10.24 -7.46
C LEU A 211 -14.39 -9.02 -7.50
N LYS A 212 -15.57 -9.11 -8.14
CA LYS A 212 -16.57 -8.03 -8.13
C LYS A 212 -17.06 -7.73 -6.71
N GLU A 213 -17.47 -8.77 -5.97
CA GLU A 213 -17.96 -8.63 -4.60
C GLU A 213 -16.88 -8.06 -3.67
N ALA A 214 -15.64 -8.50 -3.84
CA ALA A 214 -14.51 -7.98 -3.07
C ALA A 214 -14.20 -6.52 -3.41
N ALA A 215 -14.26 -6.14 -4.70
CA ALA A 215 -14.10 -4.76 -5.11
C ALA A 215 -15.17 -3.84 -4.51
N GLU A 216 -16.43 -4.27 -4.50
CA GLU A 216 -17.54 -3.53 -3.87
C GLU A 216 -17.35 -3.38 -2.37
N SER A 217 -16.91 -4.45 -1.70
CA SER A 217 -16.63 -4.44 -0.26
C SER A 217 -15.49 -3.48 0.11
N LEU A 218 -14.42 -3.43 -0.72
CA LEU A 218 -13.32 -2.48 -0.54
C LEU A 218 -13.76 -1.02 -0.75
N ASP A 219 -14.58 -0.76 -1.77
CA ASP A 219 -15.07 0.58 -2.12
C ASP A 219 -16.01 1.17 -1.05
N ALA A 220 -16.70 0.29 -0.32
CA ALA A 220 -17.57 0.62 0.79
C ALA A 220 -16.80 0.98 2.07
N ILE A 221 -15.49 0.72 2.14
CA ILE A 221 -14.69 1.03 3.33
C ILE A 221 -14.67 2.54 3.55
N ARG A 222 -14.92 2.93 4.80
CA ARG A 222 -14.78 4.31 5.27
C ARG A 222 -13.85 4.31 6.47
N SER A 223 -12.96 5.29 6.54
CA SER A 223 -12.00 5.37 7.63
C SER A 223 -11.98 6.78 8.22
N GLU A 224 -11.76 6.84 9.53
CA GLU A 224 -11.44 8.05 10.26
C GLU A 224 -10.00 7.93 10.73
N ARG A 225 -9.19 8.95 10.42
CA ARG A 225 -7.84 9.09 10.96
C ARG A 225 -7.88 9.19 12.47
N LEU A 226 -6.70 9.11 13.09
CA LEU A 226 -6.57 9.25 14.53
C LEU A 226 -7.16 10.59 15.01
N ASP A 227 -8.22 10.50 15.81
CA ASP A 227 -8.80 11.63 16.54
C ASP A 227 -9.26 11.17 17.93
N THR A 228 -9.93 12.07 18.65
CA THR A 228 -10.42 11.86 20.00
C THR A 228 -11.93 11.80 20.06
N TYR A 229 -12.40 10.88 20.88
CA TYR A 229 -13.80 10.59 21.08
C TYR A 229 -14.11 10.54 22.58
N THR A 230 -15.32 10.90 22.93
CA THR A 230 -15.86 10.68 24.28
C THR A 230 -16.76 9.46 24.26
N VAL A 231 -16.54 8.52 25.19
CA VAL A 231 -17.45 7.37 25.34
C VAL A 231 -18.77 7.86 25.96
N ILE A 232 -19.85 7.78 25.20
CA ILE A 232 -21.19 8.20 25.64
C ILE A 232 -22.13 7.02 25.89
N GLY A 233 -21.75 5.81 25.48
CA GLY A 233 -22.51 4.61 25.77
C GLY A 233 -21.67 3.34 25.68
N ARG A 234 -22.15 2.29 26.35
CA ARG A 234 -21.61 0.94 26.30
C ARG A 234 -22.77 -0.03 26.12
N LYS A 235 -22.69 -0.87 25.10
CA LYS A 235 -23.68 -1.91 24.83
C LYS A 235 -23.30 -3.23 25.49
N ASP A 236 -22.02 -3.58 25.41
CA ASP A 236 -21.48 -4.82 25.97
C ASP A 236 -19.98 -4.66 26.32
N GLY A 237 -19.29 -5.78 26.58
CA GLY A 237 -17.87 -5.81 26.95
C GLY A 237 -16.89 -5.32 25.87
N ARG A 238 -17.32 -5.15 24.61
CA ARG A 238 -16.47 -4.77 23.46
C ARG A 238 -17.09 -3.69 22.58
N THR A 239 -18.35 -3.34 22.78
CA THR A 239 -19.08 -2.42 21.91
C THR A 239 -19.42 -1.11 22.62
N LEU A 240 -18.92 0.00 22.08
CA LEU A 240 -19.11 1.36 22.62
C LEU A 240 -19.85 2.28 21.65
N THR A 241 -20.44 3.35 22.19
CA THR A 241 -20.88 4.51 21.42
C THR A 241 -19.93 5.66 21.67
N LEU A 242 -19.35 6.18 20.59
CA LEU A 242 -18.33 7.22 20.61
C LEU A 242 -18.90 8.53 20.06
N LEU A 243 -18.67 9.63 20.78
CA LEU A 243 -19.00 10.97 20.32
C LEU A 243 -17.71 11.70 19.92
N HIS A 244 -17.62 12.07 18.65
CA HIS A 244 -16.53 12.90 18.16
C HIS A 244 -16.70 14.36 18.59
N ARG A 245 -15.62 15.15 18.59
CA ARG A 245 -15.63 16.54 19.05
C ARG A 245 -16.53 17.46 18.24
N ASP A 246 -16.72 17.16 16.95
CA ASP A 246 -17.63 17.90 16.05
C ASP A 246 -19.11 17.54 16.26
N GLY A 247 -19.43 16.62 17.17
CA GLY A 247 -20.78 16.16 17.46
C GLY A 247 -21.23 14.92 16.67
N ARG A 248 -20.41 14.38 15.76
CA ARG A 248 -20.72 13.11 15.07
C ARG A 248 -20.72 11.95 16.07
N GLU A 249 -21.77 11.14 16.00
CA GLU A 249 -21.95 9.95 16.84
C GLU A 249 -21.64 8.68 16.05
N PHE A 250 -20.76 7.84 16.58
CA PHE A 250 -20.44 6.53 16.05
C PHE A 250 -21.02 5.47 16.99
N ARG A 251 -22.06 4.79 16.52
CA ARG A 251 -22.75 3.72 17.25
C ARG A 251 -22.09 2.38 17.00
N ASP A 252 -22.27 1.48 17.96
CA ASP A 252 -21.84 0.08 17.87
C ASP A 252 -20.37 -0.10 17.46
N VAL A 253 -19.47 0.75 17.97
CA VAL A 253 -18.03 0.68 17.68
C VAL A 253 -17.40 -0.50 18.39
N ILE A 254 -16.82 -1.43 17.62
CA ILE A 254 -16.29 -2.71 18.08
C ILE A 254 -14.81 -2.57 18.44
N PHE A 255 -14.47 -2.95 19.67
CA PHE A 255 -13.10 -3.04 20.14
C PHE A 255 -12.52 -4.44 19.91
N PRO A 256 -11.23 -4.54 19.53
CA PRO A 256 -10.57 -5.83 19.37
C PRO A 256 -10.41 -6.57 20.71
N ALA A 257 -10.30 -5.83 21.81
CA ALA A 257 -10.14 -6.37 23.16
C ALA A 257 -11.29 -5.94 24.09
N PRO A 258 -11.60 -6.73 25.14
CA PRO A 258 -12.57 -6.33 26.17
C PRO A 258 -12.22 -4.99 26.81
N VAL A 259 -13.23 -4.15 27.00
CA VAL A 259 -13.13 -2.83 27.61
C VAL A 259 -13.63 -2.87 29.06
N SER A 260 -12.89 -2.23 29.95
CA SER A 260 -13.25 -2.06 31.37
C SER A 260 -14.61 -1.36 31.53
N GLU A 261 -15.31 -1.62 32.64
CA GLU A 261 -16.63 -1.03 32.89
C GLU A 261 -16.58 0.48 33.17
N ASN A 262 -15.45 0.96 33.68
CA ASN A 262 -15.29 2.33 34.18
C ASN A 262 -14.89 3.35 33.10
N VAL A 263 -15.31 3.15 31.84
CA VAL A 263 -14.90 3.98 30.69
C VAL A 263 -15.90 5.05 30.28
N GLN A 264 -17.09 5.09 30.88
CA GLN A 264 -18.11 6.09 30.56
C GLN A 264 -17.54 7.51 30.75
N SER A 265 -17.79 8.38 29.77
CA SER A 265 -17.29 9.77 29.72
C SER A 265 -15.77 9.91 29.71
N ARG A 266 -15.02 8.81 29.53
CA ARG A 266 -13.57 8.89 29.33
C ARG A 266 -13.26 9.27 27.90
N PRO A 267 -12.28 10.16 27.70
CA PRO A 267 -11.77 10.43 26.36
C PRO A 267 -10.87 9.29 25.87
N LEU A 268 -10.94 9.06 24.58
CA LEU A 268 -10.25 8.00 23.86
C LEU A 268 -9.63 8.60 22.60
N ALA A 269 -8.37 8.32 22.33
CA ALA A 269 -7.76 8.55 21.02
C ALA A 269 -7.76 7.23 20.23
N ALA A 270 -8.36 7.22 19.04
CA ALA A 270 -8.47 6.02 18.22
C ALA A 270 -8.58 6.36 16.72
N GLN A 271 -8.27 5.39 15.88
CA GLN A 271 -8.62 5.37 14.45
C GLN A 271 -9.85 4.49 14.28
N LEU A 272 -10.79 4.89 13.40
CA LEU A 272 -11.99 4.10 13.14
C LEU A 272 -12.00 3.61 11.69
N VAL A 273 -12.49 2.39 11.47
CA VAL A 273 -12.77 1.89 10.11
C VAL A 273 -14.15 1.26 10.10
N THR A 274 -14.97 1.68 9.13
CA THR A 274 -16.25 1.07 8.82
C THR A 274 -16.06 0.08 7.69
N TYR A 275 -16.42 -1.17 7.93
CA TYR A 275 -16.33 -2.28 6.99
C TYR A 275 -17.52 -3.21 7.22
N ASN A 276 -18.23 -3.59 6.15
CA ASN A 276 -19.47 -4.36 6.19
C ASN A 276 -20.49 -3.80 7.20
N ASP A 277 -20.76 -2.48 7.07
CA ASP A 277 -21.71 -1.71 7.90
C ASP A 277 -21.43 -1.72 9.41
N LYS A 278 -20.22 -2.12 9.82
CA LYS A 278 -19.77 -2.14 11.21
C LYS A 278 -18.53 -1.27 11.38
N THR A 279 -18.49 -0.53 12.48
CA THR A 279 -17.36 0.35 12.81
C THR A 279 -16.44 -0.33 13.82
N TYR A 280 -15.15 -0.34 13.52
CA TYR A 280 -14.12 -0.97 14.33
C TYR A 280 -13.08 0.05 14.78
N ILE A 281 -12.50 -0.17 15.96
CA ILE A 281 -11.22 0.42 16.30
C ILE A 281 -10.15 -0.20 15.41
N ASN A 282 -9.46 0.64 14.64
CA ASN A 282 -8.38 0.21 13.76
C ASN A 282 -7.03 0.38 14.45
N GLY A 283 -6.28 -0.72 14.59
CA GLY A 283 -5.04 -0.75 15.36
C GLY A 283 -5.30 -0.63 16.87
N SER A 284 -4.63 0.32 17.52
CA SER A 284 -4.66 0.51 18.97
C SER A 284 -5.43 1.76 19.37
N ALA A 285 -6.06 1.74 20.55
CA ALA A 285 -6.75 2.87 21.13
C ALA A 285 -6.13 3.27 22.47
N VAL A 286 -6.04 4.58 22.74
CA VAL A 286 -5.39 5.13 23.91
C VAL A 286 -6.40 5.90 24.76
N TRP A 287 -6.56 5.48 26.01
CA TRP A 287 -7.39 6.21 26.98
C TRP A 287 -6.65 7.47 27.44
N LEU A 288 -7.27 8.62 27.19
CA LEU A 288 -6.70 9.91 27.56
C LEU A 288 -7.14 10.30 28.97
N ASN A 289 -6.28 11.00 29.71
CA ASN A 289 -6.69 11.72 30.91
C ASN A 289 -7.22 13.12 30.53
N LYS A 290 -7.87 13.80 31.48
CA LYS A 290 -8.46 15.12 31.24
C LYS A 290 -7.42 16.20 30.90
N GLU A 291 -6.17 16.01 31.30
CA GLU A 291 -5.05 16.93 31.05
C GLU A 291 -4.47 16.78 29.64
N ALA A 292 -4.46 15.56 29.08
CA ALA A 292 -3.97 15.28 27.73
C ALA A 292 -5.01 15.59 26.65
N LEU A 293 -6.30 15.63 27.00
CA LEU A 293 -7.38 15.88 26.05
C LEU A 293 -7.24 17.22 25.29
N PRO A 294 -6.98 18.38 25.94
CA PRO A 294 -6.82 19.65 25.23
C PRO A 294 -5.57 19.70 24.37
N VAL A 295 -4.55 18.90 24.72
CA VAL A 295 -3.27 18.83 24.01
C VAL A 295 -3.40 18.08 22.68
N TRP A 296 -4.33 17.12 22.60
CA TRP A 296 -4.59 16.40 21.35
C TRP A 296 -5.70 17.07 20.56
N ASN A 297 -5.35 17.74 19.47
CA ASN A 297 -6.30 18.21 18.46
C ASN A 297 -5.92 17.54 17.13
N GLY A 298 -6.78 16.66 16.62
CA GLY A 298 -6.50 15.87 15.41
C GLY A 298 -6.13 16.74 14.22
N GLU A 299 -6.94 17.76 13.92
CA GLU A 299 -6.71 18.70 12.80
C GLU A 299 -5.37 19.42 12.92
N THR A 300 -5.07 19.98 14.09
CA THR A 300 -3.80 20.71 14.32
C THR A 300 -2.60 19.78 14.24
N ASN A 301 -2.70 18.59 14.83
CA ASN A 301 -1.62 17.61 14.84
C ASN A 301 -1.33 17.10 13.41
N TRP A 302 -2.36 16.71 12.67
CA TRP A 302 -2.20 16.22 11.30
C TRP A 302 -1.71 17.32 10.35
N SER A 303 -2.14 18.57 10.54
CA SER A 303 -1.64 19.71 9.76
C SER A 303 -0.15 19.97 10.01
N ASP A 304 0.30 19.91 11.27
CA ASP A 304 1.72 20.05 11.62
C ASP A 304 2.56 18.89 11.06
N ILE A 305 2.05 17.66 11.12
CA ILE A 305 2.70 16.48 10.55
C ILE A 305 2.81 16.59 9.03
N LEU A 306 1.72 16.91 8.34
CA LEU A 306 1.72 17.08 6.89
C LEU A 306 2.73 18.14 6.45
N LYS A 307 2.79 19.27 7.17
CA LYS A 307 3.76 20.32 6.89
C LYS A 307 5.20 19.82 7.03
N LYS A 308 5.52 19.09 8.11
CA LYS A 308 6.86 18.51 8.32
C LYS A 308 7.23 17.49 7.25
N GLU A 309 6.30 16.62 6.88
CA GLU A 309 6.46 15.65 5.80
C GLU A 309 6.75 16.34 4.46
N GLN A 310 5.99 17.38 4.12
CA GLN A 310 6.19 18.17 2.91
C GLN A 310 7.51 18.95 2.93
N ASP A 311 7.86 19.56 4.05
CA ASP A 311 9.11 20.31 4.18
C ASP A 311 10.34 19.38 4.09
N ALA A 312 10.27 18.17 4.63
CA ALA A 312 11.29 17.15 4.43
C ALA A 312 11.37 16.71 2.97
N ALA A 313 10.22 16.45 2.32
CA ALA A 313 10.17 16.01 0.92
C ALA A 313 10.76 17.05 -0.05
N LYS A 314 10.67 18.35 0.25
CA LYS A 314 11.31 19.43 -0.54
C LYS A 314 12.84 19.37 -0.50
N LEU A 315 13.42 18.75 0.53
CA LEU A 315 14.87 18.64 0.72
C LEU A 315 15.45 17.35 0.16
N THR A 316 14.61 16.39 -0.21
CA THR A 316 14.99 15.12 -0.82
C THR A 316 14.81 15.20 -2.32
N PHE A 317 15.83 14.83 -3.09
CA PHE A 317 15.82 14.88 -4.55
C PHE A 317 16.13 13.52 -5.15
N PHE A 318 15.56 13.25 -6.31
CA PHE A 318 15.89 12.13 -7.16
C PHE A 318 16.04 12.59 -8.61
N THR A 319 16.63 11.74 -9.44
CA THR A 319 16.76 11.97 -10.88
C THR A 319 15.87 10.96 -11.59
N THR A 320 15.03 11.42 -12.50
CA THR A 320 14.19 10.56 -13.34
C THR A 320 15.04 9.78 -14.34
N MET A 321 14.45 8.77 -14.98
CA MET A 321 15.12 8.01 -16.05
C MET A 321 15.64 8.92 -17.19
N PHE A 322 14.96 10.04 -17.45
CA PHE A 322 15.35 11.00 -18.49
C PHE A 322 16.29 12.11 -18.00
N GLY A 323 16.84 11.98 -16.79
CA GLY A 323 17.84 12.90 -16.25
C GLY A 323 17.27 14.16 -15.60
N LYS A 324 15.95 14.27 -15.44
CA LYS A 324 15.33 15.41 -14.75
C LYS A 324 15.50 15.26 -13.25
N ARG A 325 16.04 16.29 -12.60
CA ARG A 325 16.13 16.34 -11.14
C ARG A 325 14.84 16.91 -10.56
N LEU A 326 14.19 16.17 -9.68
CA LEU A 326 12.95 16.55 -9.00
C LEU A 326 13.11 16.39 -7.49
N SER A 327 12.38 17.20 -6.73
CA SER A 327 12.17 16.97 -5.31
C SER A 327 11.11 15.87 -5.11
N LEU A 328 11.22 15.15 -4.00
CA LEU A 328 10.19 14.20 -3.59
C LEU A 328 8.84 14.92 -3.33
N TYR A 329 8.88 16.22 -2.98
CA TYR A 329 7.66 17.01 -2.81
C TYR A 329 6.86 17.14 -4.11
N GLU A 330 7.53 17.45 -5.23
CA GLU A 330 6.90 17.53 -6.54
C GLU A 330 6.24 16.20 -6.90
N ASP A 331 6.91 15.08 -6.67
CA ASP A 331 6.36 13.78 -7.04
C ASP A 331 5.23 13.28 -6.13
N LEU A 332 5.34 13.52 -4.81
CA LEU A 332 4.37 13.01 -3.82
C LEU A 332 3.13 13.88 -3.63
N TYR A 333 3.21 15.19 -3.87
CA TYR A 333 2.14 16.12 -3.50
C TYR A 333 1.61 16.97 -4.65
N THR A 334 2.21 16.89 -5.84
CA THR A 334 1.74 17.67 -6.98
C THR A 334 1.15 16.77 -8.05
N VAL A 335 0.09 17.29 -8.66
CA VAL A 335 -0.60 16.71 -9.80
C VAL A 335 -0.64 17.81 -10.85
N PRO A 336 -0.43 17.50 -12.15
CA PRO A 336 -0.58 18.51 -13.20
C PRO A 336 -1.92 19.21 -13.12
N GLU A 337 -1.92 20.54 -13.32
CA GLU A 337 -3.15 21.34 -13.29
C GLU A 337 -4.02 21.08 -14.52
N ASP A 338 -3.38 20.81 -15.67
CA ASP A 338 -4.07 20.43 -16.89
C ASP A 338 -4.65 19.01 -16.77
N PRO A 339 -5.98 18.82 -16.95
CA PRO A 339 -6.60 17.51 -16.77
C PRO A 339 -6.11 16.44 -17.75
N GLU A 340 -5.72 16.82 -18.96
CA GLU A 340 -5.18 15.90 -19.97
C GLU A 340 -3.79 15.44 -19.56
N GLU A 341 -2.88 16.37 -19.24
CA GLU A 341 -1.56 16.06 -18.69
C GLU A 341 -1.67 15.21 -17.43
N ALA A 342 -2.62 15.52 -16.55
CA ALA A 342 -2.87 14.73 -15.37
C ALA A 342 -3.31 13.29 -15.74
N CYS A 343 -4.18 13.11 -16.73
CA CYS A 343 -4.55 11.77 -17.17
C CYS A 343 -3.35 10.99 -17.73
N TYR A 344 -2.48 11.63 -18.51
CA TYR A 344 -1.26 11.02 -19.03
C TYR A 344 -0.23 10.70 -17.94
N ALA A 345 -0.09 11.58 -16.94
CA ALA A 345 0.78 11.39 -15.79
C ALA A 345 0.40 10.13 -14.98
N ASP A 346 -0.89 9.81 -14.87
CA ASP A 346 -1.34 8.55 -14.25
C ASP A 346 -0.97 7.29 -15.05
N MET A 347 -0.55 7.46 -16.31
CA MET A 347 -0.02 6.40 -17.18
C MET A 347 1.51 6.48 -17.33
N GLY A 348 2.19 7.27 -16.49
CA GLY A 348 3.65 7.44 -16.55
C GLY A 348 4.13 8.32 -17.71
N ILE A 349 3.22 9.00 -18.41
CA ILE A 349 3.55 9.90 -19.52
C ILE A 349 3.52 11.34 -19.01
N TYR A 350 4.70 11.97 -19.03
CA TYR A 350 4.89 13.31 -18.50
C TYR A 350 5.35 14.25 -19.60
N PHE A 351 4.63 15.35 -19.83
CA PHE A 351 4.84 16.24 -20.98
C PHE A 351 6.13 17.08 -20.89
N ASP A 352 6.71 17.15 -19.71
CA ASP A 352 7.99 17.79 -19.43
C ASP A 352 9.20 16.86 -19.60
N GLU A 353 8.99 15.62 -20.06
CA GLU A 353 10.02 14.64 -20.39
C GLU A 353 9.77 14.01 -21.78
N PRO A 354 10.82 13.51 -22.46
CA PRO A 354 10.65 12.82 -23.73
C PRO A 354 9.71 11.62 -23.58
N ASN A 355 8.73 11.52 -24.47
CA ASN A 355 7.78 10.40 -24.50
C ASN A 355 7.66 9.84 -25.93
N ILE A 356 6.98 8.69 -26.06
CA ILE A 356 6.85 7.99 -27.35
C ILE A 356 6.20 8.87 -28.44
N PHE A 357 5.35 9.83 -28.10
CA PHE A 357 4.75 10.74 -29.07
C PHE A 357 5.75 11.75 -29.65
N ASP A 358 6.80 12.10 -28.91
CA ASP A 358 7.89 12.95 -29.42
C ASP A 358 8.70 12.23 -30.51
N PHE A 359 8.82 10.91 -30.40
CA PHE A 359 9.46 10.06 -31.41
C PHE A 359 8.53 9.73 -32.59
N LEU A 360 7.22 9.64 -32.33
CA LEU A 360 6.18 9.37 -33.34
C LEU A 360 5.62 10.65 -34.00
N GLY A 361 6.37 11.76 -33.99
CA GLY A 361 5.98 13.12 -34.41
C GLY A 361 5.41 13.34 -35.83
N CYS A 362 4.97 12.30 -36.52
CA CYS A 362 4.30 12.32 -37.82
C CYS A 362 2.78 12.03 -37.76
N MET A 363 2.17 11.82 -36.58
CA MET A 363 0.77 11.38 -36.45
C MET A 363 -0.04 12.18 -35.41
N LYS A 364 0.11 13.51 -35.35
CA LYS A 364 -0.91 14.34 -34.67
C LYS A 364 -2.12 14.48 -35.62
N PRO A 365 -3.36 14.21 -35.19
CA PRO A 365 -4.53 14.72 -35.91
C PRO A 365 -4.43 16.25 -35.89
N GLU A 366 -4.46 16.88 -37.07
CA GLU A 366 -4.62 18.33 -37.17
C GLU A 366 -5.96 18.70 -36.53
N ASN A 367 -5.92 19.66 -35.60
CA ASN A 367 -7.12 20.25 -34.98
C ASN A 367 -7.96 21.04 -35.98
#